data_AF-A0A1B8SZQ3-F1
#
_entry.id   AF-A0A1B8SZQ3-F1
#
_cell.length_a   1.000
_cell.length_b   1.000
_cell.length_c   1.000
_cell.angle_alpha   90.00
_cell.angle_beta   90.00
_cell.angle_gamma   90.00
#
_symmetry.space_group_name_H-M   'P 1'
#
loop_
_entity.id
_entity.type
_entity.pdbx_description
1 polymer ?
#
loop_
_entity_poly.entity_id
_entity_poly.type
_entity_poly.pdbx_seq_one_letter_code
_entity_poly.pdbx_strand_id
1 'polypeptide(L)'
;MTLTDEQIDLLIKLPKLVINPNLKMRLQRSSLQVTYELQELEGEREFKLYLRQNPKDPESYSCGLIYVADGPDQSVTLCRYNGSNHIHCNSLEDDEPIHFKCHIHRASERYIALGDKAEKYAETTDRYTTYEGALVCILEDCNISGLDAPKGSAVSGEQISLW
;
A
#
# COMPACT_ATOMS: atom_id res chain seq x y z
N MET A 1 -13.09 -13.88 9.37
CA MET A 1 -13.11 -12.48 9.82
C MET A 1 -14.21 -11.75 9.07
N THR A 2 -14.98 -10.92 9.73
CA THR A 2 -15.99 -10.06 9.10
C THR A 2 -15.68 -8.62 9.51
N LEU A 3 -15.31 -7.79 8.54
CA LEU A 3 -15.13 -6.35 8.74
C LEU A 3 -16.18 -5.62 7.91
N THR A 4 -16.93 -4.72 8.54
CA THR A 4 -17.83 -3.79 7.84
C THR A 4 -17.03 -2.66 7.20
N ASP A 5 -17.62 -1.96 6.25
CA ASP A 5 -16.98 -0.80 5.62
C ASP A 5 -16.66 0.29 6.67
N GLU A 6 -17.50 0.50 7.68
CA GLU A 6 -17.21 1.45 8.77
C GLU A 6 -16.02 1.03 9.62
N GLN A 7 -15.87 -0.27 9.89
CA GLN A 7 -14.72 -0.80 10.63
C GLN A 7 -13.43 -0.68 9.82
N ILE A 8 -13.48 -0.96 8.52
CA ILE A 8 -12.34 -0.78 7.60
C ILE A 8 -11.91 0.69 7.60
N ASP A 9 -12.86 1.61 7.44
CA ASP A 9 -12.61 3.04 7.44
C ASP A 9 -12.00 3.54 8.76
N LEU A 10 -12.51 3.04 9.89
CA LEU A 10 -11.95 3.31 11.21
C LEU A 10 -10.49 2.85 11.27
N LEU A 11 -10.22 1.59 10.92
CA LEU A 11 -8.88 1.00 10.98
C LEU A 11 -7.88 1.75 10.08
N ILE A 12 -8.30 2.19 8.89
CA ILE A 12 -7.46 3.01 8.00
C ILE A 12 -7.09 4.32 8.70
N LYS A 13 -8.07 5.03 9.29
CA LYS A 13 -7.89 6.38 9.86
C LYS A 13 -7.21 6.40 11.24
N LEU A 14 -7.14 5.27 11.95
CA LEU A 14 -6.50 5.19 13.27
C LEU A 14 -5.05 5.71 13.22
N PRO A 15 -4.59 6.54 14.16
CA PRO A 15 -3.19 6.92 14.26
C PRO A 15 -2.29 5.72 14.53
N LYS A 16 -1.20 5.59 13.77
CA LYS A 16 -0.25 4.47 13.86
C LYS A 16 1.18 5.00 13.98
N LEU A 17 2.02 4.29 14.74
CA LEU A 17 3.45 4.57 14.87
C LEU A 17 4.25 3.39 14.34
N VAL A 18 5.24 3.66 13.49
CA VAL A 18 6.22 2.67 13.04
C VAL A 18 7.18 2.34 14.18
N ILE A 19 7.25 1.07 14.57
CA ILE A 19 8.07 0.61 15.70
C ILE A 19 9.47 0.13 15.29
N ASN A 20 9.71 -0.09 13.99
CA ASN A 20 10.98 -0.57 13.44
C ASN A 20 11.48 0.29 12.25
N PRO A 21 11.65 1.62 12.42
CA PRO A 21 11.84 2.56 11.32
C PRO A 21 13.15 2.39 10.53
N ASN A 22 14.14 1.72 11.12
CA ASN A 22 15.48 1.56 10.52
C ASN A 22 15.60 0.39 9.53
N LEU A 23 14.50 -0.28 9.20
CA LEU A 23 14.53 -1.35 8.21
C LEU A 23 14.85 -0.82 6.81
N LYS A 24 15.63 -1.62 6.07
CA LYS A 24 16.05 -1.32 4.69
C LYS A 24 15.37 -2.27 3.73
N MET A 25 15.07 -1.77 2.52
CA MET A 25 14.62 -2.61 1.43
C MET A 25 15.63 -3.71 1.11
N ARG A 26 15.12 -4.91 0.84
CA ARG A 26 15.90 -6.08 0.42
C ARG A 26 15.36 -6.59 -0.89
N LEU A 27 16.25 -7.05 -1.77
CA LEU A 27 15.84 -7.73 -3.00
C LEU A 27 15.24 -9.09 -2.65
N GLN A 28 13.96 -9.26 -2.97
CA GLN A 28 13.18 -10.49 -2.75
C GLN A 28 12.29 -10.74 -3.97
N ARG A 29 12.38 -11.94 -4.55
CA ARG A 29 11.55 -12.35 -5.71
C ARG A 29 11.52 -11.29 -6.84
N SER A 30 12.70 -10.78 -7.19
CA SER A 30 12.88 -9.74 -8.23
C SER A 30 12.27 -8.37 -7.91
N SER A 31 11.95 -8.07 -6.66
CA SER A 31 11.52 -6.74 -6.23
C SER A 31 12.24 -6.32 -4.95
N LEU A 32 12.54 -5.04 -4.81
CA LEU A 32 12.96 -4.46 -3.54
C LEU A 32 11.75 -4.40 -2.62
N GLN A 33 11.88 -4.93 -1.40
CA GLN A 33 10.79 -5.06 -0.44
C GLN A 33 11.24 -4.72 0.98
N VAL A 34 10.38 -4.04 1.74
CA VAL A 34 10.49 -3.86 3.19
C VAL A 34 9.09 -3.91 3.79
N THR A 35 8.97 -4.48 4.99
CA THR A 35 7.74 -4.46 5.76
C THR A 35 8.04 -3.87 7.13
N TYR A 36 7.42 -2.74 7.43
CA TYR A 36 7.45 -2.12 8.75
C TYR A 36 6.34 -2.68 9.61
N GLU A 37 6.62 -2.75 10.91
CA GLU A 37 5.65 -3.06 11.94
C GLU A 37 5.14 -1.74 12.51
N LEU A 38 3.84 -1.69 12.78
CA LEU A 38 3.16 -0.51 13.25
C LEU A 38 2.25 -0.88 14.41
N GLN A 39 2.13 0.03 15.36
CA GLN A 39 1.21 -0.09 16.47
C GLN A 39 0.23 1.08 16.45
N GLU A 40 -1.03 0.83 16.79
CA GLU A 40 -1.98 1.89 17.12
C GLU A 40 -1.44 2.78 18.23
N LEU A 41 -1.53 4.11 18.07
CA LEU A 41 -0.92 5.04 19.02
C LEU A 41 -1.61 5.02 20.40
N GLU A 42 -2.93 4.78 20.42
CA GLU A 42 -3.76 4.78 21.63
C GLU A 42 -4.48 3.43 21.84
N GLY A 43 -3.85 2.33 21.42
CA GLY A 43 -4.45 1.01 21.52
C GLY A 43 -3.45 -0.14 21.37
N GLU A 44 -4.00 -1.34 21.24
CA GLU A 44 -3.22 -2.58 21.15
C GLU A 44 -3.25 -3.20 19.75
N ARG A 45 -3.88 -2.54 18.76
CA ARG A 45 -3.96 -3.08 17.40
C ARG A 45 -2.62 -2.99 16.70
N GLU A 46 -2.29 -4.05 16.00
CA GLU A 46 -1.07 -4.18 15.21
C GLU A 46 -1.38 -4.01 13.72
N PHE A 47 -0.44 -3.38 13.01
CA PHE A 47 -0.49 -3.19 11.58
C PHE A 47 0.87 -3.45 10.95
N LYS A 48 0.87 -3.64 9.63
CA LYS A 48 2.09 -3.71 8.82
C LYS A 48 1.97 -2.77 7.63
N LEU A 49 3.05 -2.06 7.33
CA LEU A 49 3.21 -1.26 6.12
C LEU A 49 4.23 -1.99 5.26
N TYR A 50 3.78 -2.58 4.16
CA TYR A 50 4.70 -3.20 3.22
C TYR A 50 4.93 -2.27 2.03
N LEU A 51 6.18 -2.17 1.60
CA LEU A 51 6.61 -1.41 0.45
C LEU A 51 7.32 -2.37 -0.51
N ARG A 52 6.97 -2.28 -1.79
CA ARG A 52 7.54 -3.09 -2.87
C ARG A 52 7.79 -2.23 -4.11
N GLN A 53 8.94 -2.39 -4.74
CA GLN A 53 9.23 -1.83 -6.06
C GLN A 53 10.04 -2.82 -6.92
N ASN A 54 9.66 -3.00 -8.18
CA ASN A 54 10.47 -3.74 -9.14
C ASN A 54 11.61 -2.85 -9.66
N PRO A 55 12.89 -3.23 -9.48
CA PRO A 55 14.01 -2.42 -9.95
C PRO A 55 14.13 -2.36 -11.48
N LYS A 56 13.45 -3.24 -12.23
CA LYS A 56 13.45 -3.26 -13.71
C LYS A 56 12.24 -2.56 -14.33
N ASP A 57 11.20 -2.32 -13.53
CA ASP A 57 9.96 -1.68 -13.96
C ASP A 57 9.55 -0.68 -12.88
N PRO A 58 10.00 0.59 -13.01
CA PRO A 58 9.75 1.62 -12.01
C PRO A 58 8.26 1.89 -11.75
N GLU A 59 7.38 1.56 -12.70
CA GLU A 59 5.92 1.68 -12.56
C GLU A 59 5.30 0.50 -11.80
N SER A 60 6.07 -0.58 -11.58
CA SER A 60 5.64 -1.75 -10.81
C SER A 60 6.01 -1.59 -9.33
N TYR A 61 5.23 -0.76 -8.64
CA TYR A 61 5.34 -0.56 -7.20
C TYR A 61 4.01 -0.79 -6.47
N SER A 62 4.13 -1.02 -5.17
CA SER A 62 3.01 -1.18 -4.25
C SER A 62 3.39 -0.72 -2.85
N CYS A 63 2.55 0.10 -2.24
CA CYS A 63 2.59 0.43 -0.81
C CYS A 63 1.27 0.02 -0.19
N GLY A 64 1.26 -0.84 0.83
CA GLY A 64 -0.01 -1.27 1.42
C GLY A 64 0.01 -1.41 2.92
N LEU A 65 -1.16 -1.18 3.50
CA LEU A 65 -1.44 -1.27 4.92
C LEU A 65 -2.19 -2.57 5.20
N ILE A 66 -1.68 -3.34 6.14
CA ILE A 66 -2.28 -4.58 6.61
C ILE A 66 -2.69 -4.37 8.07
N TYR A 67 -3.93 -4.70 8.41
CA TYR A 67 -4.35 -4.92 9.78
C TYR A 67 -4.05 -6.36 10.19
N VAL A 68 -3.38 -6.54 11.32
CA VAL A 68 -3.10 -7.85 11.91
C VAL A 68 -4.16 -8.10 12.98
N ALA A 69 -5.17 -8.90 12.65
CA ALA A 69 -6.16 -9.38 13.62
C ALA A 69 -5.55 -10.44 14.55
N ASP A 70 -6.36 -11.23 15.28
CA ASP A 70 -5.94 -12.23 16.27
C ASP A 70 -5.08 -13.37 15.65
N GLY A 71 -3.82 -13.06 15.30
CA GLY A 71 -2.84 -13.91 14.64
C GLY A 71 -2.54 -13.53 13.17
N PRO A 72 -1.35 -13.91 12.65
CA PRO A 72 -0.92 -13.58 11.28
C PRO A 72 -1.82 -14.15 10.18
N ASP A 73 -2.49 -15.27 10.45
CA ASP A 73 -3.40 -15.96 9.52
C ASP A 73 -4.76 -15.26 9.37
N GLN A 74 -5.01 -14.20 10.15
CA GLN A 74 -6.23 -13.39 10.09
C GLN A 74 -5.97 -11.96 9.61
N SER A 75 -4.81 -11.72 8.99
CA SER A 75 -4.47 -10.39 8.49
C SER A 75 -5.30 -9.98 7.27
N VAL A 76 -5.63 -8.69 7.19
CA VAL A 76 -6.40 -8.09 6.10
C VAL A 76 -5.64 -6.90 5.54
N THR A 77 -5.38 -6.90 4.24
CA THR A 77 -4.90 -5.69 3.56
C THR A 77 -6.05 -4.69 3.52
N LEU A 78 -5.91 -3.54 4.17
CA LEU A 78 -6.93 -2.51 4.23
C LEU A 78 -6.92 -1.62 2.99
N CYS A 79 -5.72 -1.29 2.49
CA CYS A 79 -5.55 -0.52 1.28
C CYS A 79 -4.17 -0.77 0.66
N ARG A 80 -4.08 -0.52 -0.64
CA ARG A 80 -2.83 -0.67 -1.40
C ARG A 80 -2.75 0.36 -2.53
N TYR A 81 -1.66 1.12 -2.57
CA TYR A 81 -1.35 2.17 -3.52
C TYR A 81 -0.42 1.58 -4.57
N ASN A 82 -0.87 1.49 -5.81
CA ASN A 82 -0.18 0.78 -6.88
C ASN A 82 0.20 1.72 -8.02
N GLY A 83 1.33 1.41 -8.65
CA GLY A 83 1.72 2.05 -9.89
C GLY A 83 0.92 1.58 -11.10
N SER A 84 1.33 2.05 -12.26
CA SER A 84 0.57 1.95 -13.51
C SER A 84 0.91 0.74 -14.39
N ASN A 85 1.68 -0.23 -13.89
CA ASN A 85 2.29 -1.28 -14.72
C ASN A 85 1.34 -2.39 -15.24
N HIS A 86 0.05 -2.36 -14.90
CA HIS A 86 -0.90 -3.40 -15.30
C HIS A 86 -2.33 -2.87 -15.46
N ILE A 87 -3.17 -3.69 -16.10
CA ILE A 87 -4.62 -3.49 -16.15
C ILE A 87 -5.23 -4.12 -14.90
N HIS A 88 -6.15 -3.41 -14.25
CA HIS A 88 -6.92 -3.93 -13.11
C HIS A 88 -8.42 -3.90 -13.41
N CYS A 89 -9.15 -4.91 -12.93
CA CYS A 89 -10.60 -5.00 -13.07
C CYS A 89 -11.25 -5.19 -11.69
N ASN A 90 -12.29 -4.42 -11.43
CA ASN A 90 -13.15 -4.54 -10.26
C ASN A 90 -14.20 -5.61 -10.53
N SER A 91 -13.97 -6.85 -10.11
CA SER A 91 -14.75 -8.01 -10.58
C SER A 91 -16.21 -8.07 -10.13
N LEU A 92 -16.57 -7.35 -9.07
CA LEU A 92 -17.96 -7.28 -8.59
C LEU A 92 -18.71 -6.06 -9.14
N GLU A 93 -17.98 -5.15 -9.74
CA GLU A 93 -18.47 -3.92 -10.33
C GLU A 93 -18.56 -4.11 -11.85
N ASP A 94 -19.49 -3.41 -12.48
CA ASP A 94 -19.61 -3.37 -13.95
C ASP A 94 -18.83 -2.16 -14.49
N ASP A 95 -17.65 -1.91 -13.91
CA ASP A 95 -16.79 -0.76 -14.22
C ASP A 95 -15.87 -1.07 -15.40
N GLU A 96 -15.52 -0.03 -16.16
CA GLU A 96 -14.47 -0.11 -17.18
C GLU A 96 -13.11 -0.48 -16.54
N PRO A 97 -12.29 -1.34 -17.18
CA PRO A 97 -10.98 -1.69 -16.64
C PRO A 97 -10.08 -0.47 -16.44
N ILE A 98 -9.30 -0.51 -15.36
CA ILE A 98 -8.26 0.49 -15.11
C ILE A 98 -7.06 0.19 -16.01
N HIS A 99 -6.94 0.91 -17.12
CA HIS A 99 -5.88 0.72 -18.10
C HIS A 99 -4.61 1.50 -17.76
N PHE A 100 -3.59 0.83 -17.23
CA PHE A 100 -2.24 1.36 -17.02
C PHE A 100 -2.23 2.73 -16.33
N LYS A 101 -2.97 2.84 -15.24
CA LYS A 101 -3.03 4.04 -14.38
C LYS A 101 -2.69 3.66 -12.95
N CYS A 102 -2.13 4.62 -12.22
CA CYS A 102 -2.00 4.48 -10.77
C CYS A 102 -3.38 4.36 -10.15
N HIS A 103 -3.51 3.49 -9.14
CA HIS A 103 -4.79 3.16 -8.56
C HIS A 103 -4.64 2.70 -7.11
N ILE A 104 -5.66 2.97 -6.30
CA ILE A 104 -5.71 2.65 -4.88
C ILE A 104 -6.74 1.55 -4.68
N HIS A 105 -6.24 0.39 -4.28
CA HIS A 105 -7.03 -0.74 -3.78
C HIS A 105 -7.55 -0.41 -2.37
N ARG A 106 -8.80 -0.75 -2.07
CA ARG A 106 -9.42 -0.61 -0.75
C ARG A 106 -10.18 -1.86 -0.36
N ALA A 107 -9.99 -2.27 0.90
CA ALA A 107 -10.81 -3.31 1.50
C ALA A 107 -12.28 -2.90 1.46
N SER A 108 -13.17 -3.88 1.27
CA SER A 108 -14.60 -3.64 1.43
C SER A 108 -15.33 -4.87 1.97
N GLU A 109 -16.41 -4.61 2.70
CA GLU A 109 -17.28 -5.60 3.28
C GLU A 109 -17.82 -6.58 2.23
N ARG A 110 -18.22 -6.08 1.07
CA ARG A 110 -18.80 -6.91 -0.01
C ARG A 110 -17.80 -7.94 -0.56
N TYR A 111 -16.53 -7.57 -0.71
CA TYR A 111 -15.49 -8.51 -1.18
C TYR A 111 -15.11 -9.52 -0.09
N ILE A 112 -15.06 -9.08 1.17
CA ILE A 112 -14.84 -9.95 2.33
C ILE A 112 -15.97 -10.98 2.46
N ALA A 113 -17.23 -10.55 2.31
CA ALA A 113 -18.42 -11.40 2.44
C ALA A 113 -18.45 -12.55 1.40
N LEU A 114 -17.84 -12.34 0.24
CA LEU A 114 -17.69 -13.36 -0.81
C LEU A 114 -16.46 -14.25 -0.64
N GLY A 115 -15.62 -14.01 0.38
CA GLY A 115 -14.39 -14.75 0.61
C GLY A 115 -13.28 -14.44 -0.40
N ASP A 116 -13.39 -13.33 -1.15
CA ASP A 116 -12.34 -12.86 -2.04
C ASP A 116 -11.29 -12.05 -1.26
N LYS A 117 -10.24 -11.57 -1.93
CA LYS A 117 -9.32 -10.59 -1.36
C LYS A 117 -10.10 -9.34 -0.98
N ALA A 118 -9.98 -8.94 0.29
CA ALA A 118 -10.70 -7.80 0.84
C ALA A 118 -10.50 -6.54 -0.02
N GLU A 119 -9.25 -6.28 -0.41
CA GLU A 119 -8.81 -5.08 -1.13
C GLU A 119 -8.88 -5.18 -2.65
N LYS A 120 -9.79 -5.99 -3.20
CA LYS A 120 -9.86 -6.19 -4.66
C LYS A 120 -10.50 -5.03 -5.42
N TYR A 121 -11.35 -4.24 -4.78
CA TYR A 121 -11.87 -3.00 -5.35
C TYR A 121 -10.76 -1.95 -5.43
N ALA A 122 -10.62 -1.27 -6.57
CA ALA A 122 -9.68 -0.18 -6.73
C ALA A 122 -10.25 0.99 -7.53
N GLU A 123 -9.73 2.19 -7.25
CA GLU A 123 -10.07 3.42 -7.96
C GLU A 123 -8.80 4.07 -8.51
N THR A 124 -8.88 4.65 -9.72
CA THR A 124 -7.78 5.42 -10.29
C THR A 124 -7.48 6.67 -9.47
N THR A 125 -6.23 7.11 -9.47
CA THR A 125 -5.83 8.32 -8.77
C THR A 125 -4.78 9.10 -9.54
N ASP A 126 -4.86 10.43 -9.42
CA ASP A 126 -3.86 11.37 -9.92
C ASP A 126 -3.00 11.96 -8.78
N ARG A 127 -3.21 11.50 -7.54
CA ARG A 127 -2.47 12.00 -6.35
C ARG A 127 -0.99 11.65 -6.37
N TYR A 128 -0.62 10.60 -7.11
CA TYR A 128 0.76 10.18 -7.27
C TYR A 128 0.95 9.51 -8.63
N THR A 129 2.19 9.56 -9.11
CA THR A 129 2.66 8.78 -10.26
C THR A 129 3.93 8.00 -9.94
N THR A 130 4.53 8.21 -8.76
CA THR A 130 5.78 7.56 -8.34
C THR A 130 5.59 6.75 -7.08
N TYR A 131 6.54 5.84 -6.83
CA TYR A 131 6.64 5.08 -5.58
C TYR A 131 6.71 5.99 -4.35
N GLU A 132 7.51 7.06 -4.39
CA GLU A 132 7.63 8.01 -3.27
C GLU A 132 6.31 8.76 -3.03
N GLY A 133 5.62 9.16 -4.10
CA GLY A 133 4.30 9.80 -3.99
C GLY A 133 3.25 8.86 -3.40
N ALA A 134 3.26 7.59 -3.78
CA ALA A 134 2.39 6.56 -3.20
C ALA A 134 2.69 6.35 -1.70
N LEU A 135 3.97 6.34 -1.32
CA LEU A 135 4.39 6.27 0.09
C LEU A 135 3.92 7.49 0.88
N VAL A 136 4.07 8.70 0.35
CA VAL A 136 3.53 9.92 1.00
C VAL A 136 2.01 9.79 1.19
N CYS A 137 1.28 9.42 0.13
CA CYS A 137 -0.18 9.30 0.21
C CYS A 137 -0.63 8.28 1.25
N ILE A 138 -0.02 7.09 1.31
CA ILE A 138 -0.43 6.09 2.31
C ILE A 138 -0.07 6.52 3.74
N LEU A 139 1.06 7.20 3.94
CA LEU A 139 1.43 7.71 5.26
C LEU A 139 0.41 8.74 5.76
N GLU A 140 -0.01 9.65 4.89
CA GLU A 140 -1.03 10.68 5.20
C GLU A 140 -2.43 10.08 5.38
N ASP A 141 -2.91 9.31 4.40
CA ASP A 141 -4.28 8.77 4.40
C ASP A 141 -4.51 7.77 5.54
N CYS A 142 -3.46 7.06 5.96
CA CYS A 142 -3.54 6.04 7.00
C CYS A 142 -3.02 6.50 8.38
N ASN A 143 -2.71 7.80 8.51
CA ASN A 143 -2.23 8.45 9.72
C ASN A 143 -1.02 7.72 10.36
N ILE A 144 -0.02 7.41 9.52
CA ILE A 144 1.19 6.69 9.91
C ILE A 144 2.30 7.69 10.21
N SER A 145 2.88 7.58 11.40
CA SER A 145 4.04 8.36 11.85
C SER A 145 5.26 7.47 12.11
N GLY A 146 6.44 8.08 12.27
CA GLY A 146 7.68 7.36 12.59
C GLY A 146 8.49 6.90 11.38
N LEU A 147 8.09 7.27 10.16
CA LEU A 147 8.92 7.16 8.96
C LEU A 147 9.10 8.54 8.35
N ASP A 148 10.33 8.84 7.95
CA ASP A 148 10.59 9.99 7.10
C ASP A 148 10.08 9.67 5.69
N ALA A 149 9.11 10.45 5.21
CA ALA A 149 8.78 10.43 3.80
C ALA A 149 10.05 10.74 2.99
N PRO A 150 10.31 10.06 1.86
CA PRO A 150 11.43 10.38 1.01
C PRO A 150 11.34 11.86 0.62
N LYS A 151 12.25 12.68 1.14
CA LYS A 151 12.39 14.06 0.69
C LYS A 151 12.82 13.96 -0.76
N GLY A 152 11.92 14.32 -1.68
CA GLY A 152 12.04 14.07 -3.11
C GLY A 152 13.48 14.12 -3.59
N SER A 153 14.04 12.94 -3.89
CA SER A 153 15.25 12.86 -4.68
C SER A 153 14.86 13.33 -6.07
N ALA A 154 15.07 14.61 -6.35
CA ALA A 154 15.23 15.04 -7.73
C ALA A 154 16.30 14.11 -8.32
N VAL A 155 15.88 13.22 -9.23
CA VAL A 155 16.81 12.47 -10.05
C VAL A 155 17.50 13.53 -10.91
N SER A 156 18.63 14.05 -10.45
CA SER A 156 19.59 14.70 -11.33
C SER A 156 19.98 13.62 -12.32
N GLY A 157 19.50 13.77 -13.56
CA GLY A 157 19.91 12.93 -14.67
C GLY A 157 21.40 13.10 -14.89
N GLU A 158 22.22 12.30 -14.22
CA GLU A 158 23.52 11.96 -14.73
C GLU A 158 23.38 10.67 -15.52
N GLN A 159 23.24 10.89 -16.82
CA GLN A 159 23.45 9.93 -17.89
C GLN A 159 24.85 9.33 -17.73
N ILE A 160 24.94 8.15 -17.11
CA ILE A 160 26.18 7.37 -17.12
C ILE A 160 26.36 6.86 -18.56
N SER A 161 27.16 7.59 -19.32
CA SER A 161 27.66 7.16 -20.62
C SER A 161 28.63 6.01 -20.39
N LEU A 162 28.30 4.82 -20.89
CA LEU A 162 29.23 3.71 -21.00
C LEU A 162 29.95 3.83 -22.35
N TRP A 163 31.22 4.26 -22.28
CA TRP A 163 32.28 3.83 -23.19
C TRP A 163 33.32 3.10 -22.35
#